data_AF-A0A813YEH7-F1
#
_entry.id   AF-A0A813YEH7-F1
#
_cell.length_a   1.000
_cell.length_b   1.000
_cell.length_c   1.000
_cell.angle_alpha   90.00
_cell.angle_beta   90.00
_cell.angle_gamma   90.00
#
_symmetry.space_group_name_H-M   'P 1'
#
loop_
_entity.id
_entity.type
_entity.pdbx_description
1 polymer ?
#
loop_
_entity_poly.entity_id
_entity_poly.type
_entity_poly.pdbx_seq_one_letter_code
_entity_poly.pdbx_strand_id
1 'polypeptide(L)'
;MFVEFLDGKYIKVTIITLRCLSGLLKYPLPSLEKNCKEIAAKLFNLLRTYSSSSSQSERGDNLELLMNCYKVISNLIRDVQQFNLNEGKLQVLLHYAEKNLYDNQKQSTAFNLLKSILSRKLSCDKLTDVLAKVMKLSIQADSANVRLQSRQTMLQYILDYSLVEKKLVKLLEFYVMQLNYEYENGRESAITIT
;
A
#
# COMPACT_ATOMS: atom_id res chain seq x y z
N MET A 1 6.62 -26.59 -2.89
CA MET A 1 5.83 -26.43 -4.13
C MET A 1 5.64 -24.96 -4.54
N PHE A 2 4.74 -24.14 -3.97
CA PHE A 2 4.59 -22.73 -4.44
C PHE A 2 5.84 -21.86 -4.25
N VAL A 3 6.56 -22.06 -3.16
CA VAL A 3 7.73 -21.25 -2.80
C VAL A 3 8.87 -21.38 -3.81
N GLU A 4 9.00 -22.53 -4.47
CA GLU A 4 10.02 -22.79 -5.51
C GLU A 4 9.78 -21.95 -6.78
N PHE A 5 8.53 -21.59 -7.08
CA PHE A 5 8.19 -20.78 -8.26
C PHE A 5 8.34 -19.27 -8.04
N LEU A 6 8.75 -18.86 -6.83
CA LEU A 6 9.02 -17.46 -6.47
C LEU A 6 10.47 -17.01 -6.75
N ASP A 7 11.30 -17.86 -7.37
CA ASP A 7 12.69 -17.50 -7.70
C ASP A 7 12.82 -16.58 -8.92
N GLY A 8 11.72 -16.29 -9.61
CA GLY A 8 11.69 -15.34 -10.73
C GLY A 8 12.34 -15.84 -12.02
N LYS A 9 12.70 -17.13 -12.11
CA LYS A 9 13.29 -17.75 -13.31
C LYS A 9 12.36 -17.69 -14.53
N TYR A 10 11.05 -17.78 -14.31
CA TYR A 10 10.02 -17.73 -15.35
C TYR A 10 8.93 -16.72 -14.95
N ILE A 11 9.01 -15.50 -15.47
CA ILE A 11 8.17 -14.35 -15.06
C ILE A 11 6.68 -14.70 -15.04
N LYS A 12 6.16 -15.31 -16.11
CA LYS A 12 4.73 -15.66 -16.23
C LYS A 12 4.28 -16.69 -15.19
N VAL A 13 5.12 -17.69 -14.90
CA VAL A 13 4.84 -18.71 -13.87
C VAL A 13 4.85 -18.07 -12.48
N THR A 14 5.80 -17.16 -12.24
CA THR A 14 5.87 -16.39 -10.99
C THR A 14 4.63 -15.52 -10.82
N ILE A 15 4.17 -14.81 -11.85
CA ILE A 15 2.93 -14.00 -11.81
C ILE A 15 1.71 -14.86 -11.43
N ILE A 16 1.53 -16.01 -12.09
CA ILE A 16 0.41 -16.92 -11.78
C ILE A 16 0.50 -17.40 -10.34
N THR A 17 1.71 -17.77 -9.90
CA THR A 17 1.96 -18.20 -8.52
C THR A 17 1.59 -17.11 -7.51
N LEU A 18 1.97 -15.85 -7.75
CA LEU A 18 1.63 -14.72 -6.90
C LEU A 18 0.11 -14.49 -6.83
N ARG A 19 -0.60 -14.63 -7.96
CA ARG A 19 -2.07 -14.54 -7.98
C ARG A 19 -2.73 -15.63 -7.14
N CYS A 20 -2.26 -16.88 -7.25
CA CYS A 20 -2.73 -17.97 -6.41
C CYS A 20 -2.46 -17.69 -4.93
N LEU A 21 -1.25 -17.27 -4.57
CA LEU A 21 -0.88 -16.90 -3.20
C LEU A 21 -1.76 -15.77 -2.66
N SER A 22 -2.06 -14.75 -3.47
CA SER A 22 -2.94 -13.65 -3.08
C SER A 22 -4.34 -14.13 -2.68
N GLY A 23 -4.84 -15.22 -3.27
CA GLY A 23 -6.12 -15.83 -2.89
C GLY A 23 -6.00 -16.70 -1.64
N LEU A 24 -4.94 -17.52 -1.57
CA LEU A 24 -4.72 -18.48 -0.47
C LEU A 24 -4.42 -17.80 0.87
N LEU A 25 -3.75 -16.65 0.87
CA LEU A 25 -3.39 -15.91 2.08
C LEU A 25 -4.60 -15.42 2.90
N LYS A 26 -5.80 -15.45 2.33
CA LYS A 26 -7.04 -15.11 3.04
C LYS A 26 -7.50 -16.20 4.01
N TYR A 27 -6.92 -17.39 3.94
CA TYR A 27 -7.31 -18.55 4.73
C TYR A 27 -6.20 -18.90 5.74
N PRO A 28 -6.56 -19.33 6.97
CA PRO A 28 -5.60 -19.70 8.00
C PRO A 28 -5.01 -21.09 7.71
N LEU A 29 -4.14 -21.18 6.70
CA LEU A 29 -3.51 -22.43 6.29
C LEU A 29 -2.20 -22.65 7.08
N PRO A 30 -2.08 -23.75 7.86
CA PRO A 30 -0.89 -24.01 8.67
C PRO A 30 0.41 -24.07 7.84
N SER A 31 0.33 -24.54 6.60
CA SER A 31 1.46 -24.58 5.68
C SER A 31 1.93 -23.18 5.25
N LEU A 32 1.02 -22.20 5.13
CA LEU A 32 1.40 -20.82 4.80
C LEU A 32 2.08 -20.14 5.98
N GLU A 33 1.61 -20.39 7.20
CA GLU A 33 2.26 -19.87 8.41
C GLU A 33 3.70 -20.36 8.54
N LYS A 34 3.92 -21.67 8.38
CA LYS A 34 5.26 -22.28 8.43
C LYS A 34 6.22 -21.71 7.39
N ASN A 35 5.74 -21.42 6.19
CA ASN A 35 6.56 -20.94 5.07
C ASN A 35 6.56 -19.40 4.92
N CYS A 36 5.87 -18.67 5.80
CA CYS A 36 5.64 -17.23 5.65
C CYS A 36 6.93 -16.43 5.53
N LYS A 37 7.94 -16.75 6.38
CA LYS A 37 9.24 -16.08 6.37
C LYS A 37 9.97 -16.26 5.04
N GLU A 38 9.95 -17.47 4.49
CA GLU A 38 10.61 -17.77 3.21
C GLU A 38 9.88 -17.10 2.05
N ILE A 39 8.54 -17.17 2.02
CA ILE A 39 7.72 -16.47 1.03
C ILE A 39 8.04 -14.97 1.04
N ALA A 40 8.04 -14.34 2.21
CA ALA A 40 8.37 -12.92 2.34
C ALA A 40 9.79 -12.61 1.85
N ALA A 41 10.79 -13.43 2.20
CA ALA A 41 12.16 -13.25 1.74
C ALA A 41 12.25 -13.29 0.20
N LYS A 42 11.60 -14.28 -0.44
CA LYS A 42 11.56 -14.38 -1.90
C LYS A 42 10.83 -13.20 -2.55
N LEU A 43 9.73 -12.72 -1.97
CA LEU A 43 9.01 -11.54 -2.45
C LEU A 43 9.88 -10.27 -2.42
N PHE A 44 10.59 -10.03 -1.31
CA PHE A 44 11.50 -8.88 -1.22
C PHE A 44 12.69 -9.01 -2.17
N ASN A 45 13.19 -10.22 -2.42
CA ASN A 45 14.21 -10.47 -3.44
C ASN A 45 13.68 -10.18 -4.84
N LEU A 46 12.47 -10.63 -5.18
CA LEU A 46 11.82 -10.28 -6.46
C LEU A 46 11.68 -8.76 -6.61
N LEU A 47 11.20 -8.06 -5.58
CA LEU A 47 11.13 -6.61 -5.61
C LEU A 47 12.49 -5.98 -5.87
N ARG A 48 13.55 -6.43 -5.18
CA ARG A 48 14.91 -5.90 -5.38
C ARG A 48 15.42 -6.16 -6.81
N THR A 49 15.31 -7.39 -7.31
CA THR A 49 15.80 -7.78 -8.63
C THR A 49 15.10 -7.02 -9.76
N TYR A 50 13.78 -6.89 -9.66
CA TYR A 50 12.97 -6.27 -10.71
C TYR A 50 12.78 -4.76 -10.51
N SER A 51 13.11 -4.17 -9.35
CA SER A 51 13.08 -2.69 -9.19
C SER A 51 14.42 -2.02 -9.51
N SER A 52 15.53 -2.75 -9.47
CA SER A 52 16.88 -2.20 -9.72
C SER A 52 17.26 -2.16 -11.21
N SER A 53 16.47 -2.80 -12.06
CA SER A 53 16.84 -3.13 -13.44
C SER A 53 16.24 -2.14 -14.45
N SER A 54 16.75 -0.91 -14.50
CA SER A 54 16.53 0.09 -15.57
C SER A 54 15.07 0.39 -15.99
N SER A 55 14.90 1.34 -16.92
CA SER A 55 13.62 1.87 -17.43
C SER A 55 12.71 0.83 -18.13
N GLN A 56 13.19 -0.39 -18.35
CA GLN A 56 12.42 -1.50 -18.93
C GLN A 56 11.68 -2.35 -17.87
N SER A 57 12.00 -2.21 -16.59
CA SER A 57 11.33 -2.96 -15.52
C SER A 57 9.93 -2.44 -15.16
N GLU A 58 9.55 -1.26 -15.64
CA GLU A 58 8.23 -0.68 -15.41
C GLU A 58 7.27 -0.89 -16.61
N ARG A 59 7.54 -1.87 -17.49
CA ARG A 59 6.68 -2.19 -18.65
C ARG A 59 6.42 -3.69 -18.79
N GLY A 60 5.26 -4.03 -19.36
CA GLY A 60 4.87 -5.40 -19.67
C GLY A 60 4.82 -6.33 -18.45
N ASP A 61 5.25 -7.56 -18.63
CA ASP A 61 5.19 -8.63 -17.62
C ASP A 61 5.96 -8.25 -16.32
N ASN A 62 7.00 -7.41 -16.38
CA ASN A 62 7.75 -6.97 -15.21
C ASN A 62 6.93 -6.07 -14.28
N LEU A 63 6.16 -5.14 -14.85
CA LEU A 63 5.27 -4.27 -14.09
C LEU A 63 4.17 -5.12 -13.42
N GLU A 64 3.60 -6.06 -14.16
CA GLU A 64 2.60 -6.99 -13.65
C GLU A 64 3.15 -7.83 -12.49
N LEU A 65 4.38 -8.35 -12.62
CA LEU A 65 5.06 -9.07 -11.55
C LEU A 65 5.22 -8.20 -10.30
N LEU A 66 5.73 -6.97 -10.44
CA LEU A 66 5.92 -6.05 -9.32
C LEU A 66 4.58 -5.73 -8.63
N MET A 67 3.53 -5.41 -9.39
CA MET A 67 2.20 -5.12 -8.84
C MET A 67 1.63 -6.32 -8.07
N ASN A 68 1.78 -7.54 -8.61
CA ASN A 68 1.35 -8.75 -7.90
C ASN A 68 2.21 -9.02 -6.64
N CYS A 69 3.52 -8.77 -6.68
CA CYS A 69 4.39 -8.87 -5.50
C CYS A 69 3.92 -7.94 -4.39
N TYR A 70 3.72 -6.65 -4.67
CA TYR A 70 3.23 -5.69 -3.68
C TYR A 70 1.84 -6.05 -3.15
N LYS A 71 0.96 -6.57 -4.00
CA LYS A 71 -0.36 -7.07 -3.58
C LYS A 71 -0.26 -8.25 -2.62
N VAL A 72 0.58 -9.24 -2.91
CA VAL A 72 0.82 -10.38 -2.01
C VAL A 72 1.44 -9.93 -0.70
N ILE A 73 2.39 -8.99 -0.72
CA ILE A 73 2.97 -8.40 0.50
C ILE A 73 1.91 -7.67 1.32
N SER A 74 1.01 -6.92 0.67
CA SER A 74 -0.10 -6.24 1.35
C SER A 74 -0.99 -7.25 2.08
N ASN A 75 -1.33 -8.36 1.43
CA ASN A 75 -2.11 -9.44 2.05
C ASN A 75 -1.32 -10.14 3.18
N LEU A 76 -0.02 -10.37 3.03
CA LEU A 76 0.82 -10.92 4.11
C LEU A 76 0.78 -10.01 5.35
N ILE A 77 0.91 -8.70 5.16
CA ILE A 77 0.85 -7.73 6.25
C ILE A 77 -0.52 -7.81 6.93
N ARG A 78 -1.61 -7.71 6.15
CA ARG A 78 -2.98 -7.64 6.70
C ARG A 78 -3.45 -8.94 7.33
N ASP A 79 -3.23 -10.07 6.65
CA ASP A 79 -3.94 -11.31 6.91
C ASP A 79 -3.10 -12.33 7.72
N VAL A 80 -1.76 -12.20 7.75
CA VAL A 80 -0.86 -13.14 8.46
C VAL A 80 -0.30 -12.52 9.74
N GLN A 81 -0.90 -12.83 10.88
CA GLN A 81 -0.55 -12.23 12.18
C GLN A 81 0.90 -12.47 12.63
N GLN A 82 1.46 -13.63 12.29
CA GLN A 82 2.85 -14.01 12.60
C GLN A 82 3.88 -13.26 11.73
N PHE A 83 3.43 -12.59 10.66
CA PHE A 83 4.32 -11.82 9.80
C PHE A 83 4.74 -10.53 10.49
N ASN A 84 6.02 -10.46 10.84
CA ASN A 84 6.65 -9.29 11.43
C ASN A 84 7.49 -8.57 10.37
N LEU A 85 7.12 -7.31 10.12
CA LEU A 85 7.84 -6.43 9.22
C LEU A 85 8.82 -5.57 10.03
N ASN A 86 10.10 -5.58 9.68
CA ASN A 86 11.07 -4.69 10.31
C ASN A 86 10.93 -3.26 9.75
N GLU A 87 11.46 -2.29 10.50
CA GLU A 87 11.32 -0.88 10.13
C GLU A 87 11.95 -0.55 8.77
N GLY A 88 13.13 -1.09 8.46
CA GLY A 88 13.78 -0.86 7.17
C GLY A 88 12.93 -1.32 5.98
N LYS A 89 12.34 -2.51 6.04
CA LYS A 89 11.42 -3.01 5.00
C LYS A 89 10.14 -2.18 4.94
N LEU A 90 9.61 -1.74 6.08
CA LEU A 90 8.46 -0.84 6.13
C LEU A 90 8.76 0.48 5.40
N GLN A 91 9.91 1.10 5.64
CA GLN A 91 10.32 2.32 4.95
C GLN A 91 10.43 2.13 3.43
N VAL A 92 10.95 0.99 2.96
CA VAL A 92 10.99 0.65 1.52
C VAL A 92 9.58 0.57 0.92
N LEU A 93 8.65 -0.10 1.61
CA LEU A 93 7.26 -0.22 1.16
C LEU A 93 6.54 1.14 1.14
N LEU A 94 6.80 2.00 2.13
CA LEU A 94 6.24 3.35 2.17
C LEU A 94 6.81 4.24 1.07
N HIS A 95 8.10 4.13 0.76
CA HIS A 95 8.70 4.83 -0.37
C HIS A 95 8.09 4.39 -1.71
N TYR A 96 7.84 3.09 -1.89
CA TYR A 96 7.10 2.60 -3.05
C TYR A 96 5.70 3.20 -3.12
N ALA A 97 4.94 3.16 -2.03
CA ALA A 97 3.59 3.72 -2.00
C ALA A 97 3.62 5.20 -2.39
N GLU A 98 4.50 5.98 -1.75
CA GLU A 98 4.70 7.41 -2.00
C GLU A 98 4.99 7.72 -3.47
N LYS A 99 5.93 7.01 -4.11
CA LYS A 99 6.30 7.21 -5.52
C LYS A 99 5.12 6.96 -6.46
N ASN A 100 4.23 6.03 -6.10
CA ASN A 100 3.20 5.50 -6.99
C ASN A 100 1.79 6.00 -6.66
N LEU A 101 1.62 6.88 -5.67
CA LEU A 101 0.34 7.51 -5.35
C LEU A 101 -0.23 8.33 -6.52
N TYR A 102 0.63 8.85 -7.39
CA TYR A 102 0.27 9.69 -8.54
C TYR A 102 0.26 8.93 -9.88
N ASP A 103 0.63 7.65 -9.88
CA ASP A 103 0.70 6.82 -11.09
C ASP A 103 -0.63 6.08 -11.29
N ASN A 104 -1.37 6.43 -12.34
CA ASN A 104 -2.70 5.88 -12.61
C ASN A 104 -2.74 4.35 -12.70
N GLN A 105 -1.65 3.70 -13.15
CA GLN A 105 -1.59 2.25 -13.26
C GLN A 105 -1.27 1.58 -11.91
N LYS A 106 -0.50 2.26 -11.05
CA LYS A 106 0.05 1.67 -9.83
C LYS A 106 -0.64 2.14 -8.54
N GLN A 107 -1.39 3.23 -8.57
CA GLN A 107 -2.04 3.86 -7.42
C GLN A 107 -2.95 2.91 -6.64
N SER A 108 -3.69 2.02 -7.31
CA SER A 108 -4.54 1.03 -6.65
C SER A 108 -3.73 0.09 -5.76
N THR A 109 -2.56 -0.35 -6.24
CA THR A 109 -1.65 -1.20 -5.48
C THR A 109 -1.02 -0.42 -4.32
N ALA A 110 -0.68 0.86 -4.53
CA ALA A 110 -0.14 1.74 -3.48
C ALA A 110 -1.15 1.97 -2.34
N PHE A 111 -2.41 2.31 -2.65
CA PHE A 111 -3.46 2.47 -1.63
C PHE A 111 -3.75 1.17 -0.89
N ASN A 112 -3.80 0.02 -1.58
CA ASN A 112 -3.99 -1.28 -0.93
C ASN A 112 -2.85 -1.59 0.06
N LEU A 113 -1.61 -1.25 -0.31
CA LEU A 113 -0.46 -1.40 0.57
C LEU A 113 -0.56 -0.51 1.80
N LEU A 114 -0.89 0.77 1.62
CA LEU A 114 -1.07 1.71 2.74
C LEU A 114 -2.18 1.25 3.70
N LYS A 115 -3.35 0.88 3.18
CA LYS A 115 -4.47 0.37 4.01
C LYS A 115 -4.08 -0.88 4.79
N SER A 116 -3.28 -1.77 4.21
CA SER A 116 -2.78 -2.98 4.88
C SER A 116 -1.76 -2.67 5.98
N ILE A 117 -0.90 -1.67 5.78
CA ILE A 117 0.03 -1.16 6.80
C ILE A 117 -0.76 -0.54 7.96
N LEU A 118 -1.77 0.29 7.64
CA LEU A 118 -2.63 0.95 8.63
C LEU A 118 -3.43 -0.07 9.45
N SER A 119 -3.99 -1.11 8.83
CA SER A 119 -4.79 -2.12 9.55
C SER A 119 -3.97 -2.92 10.57
N ARG A 120 -2.64 -3.00 10.38
CA ARG A 120 -1.71 -3.61 11.35
C ARG A 120 -1.14 -2.62 12.36
N LYS A 121 -1.56 -1.36 12.30
CA LYS A 121 -1.12 -0.28 13.20
C LYS A 121 0.41 -0.10 13.23
N LEU A 122 1.07 -0.39 12.11
CA LEU A 122 2.53 -0.22 11.99
C LEU A 122 2.88 1.27 11.90
N SER A 123 3.81 1.74 12.73
CA SER A 123 4.16 3.15 12.80
C SER A 123 5.65 3.41 12.58
N CYS A 124 5.97 4.49 11.87
CA CYS A 124 7.29 5.11 11.77
C CYS A 124 7.12 6.55 11.27
N ASP A 125 8.17 7.38 11.36
CA ASP A 125 8.10 8.79 10.94
C ASP A 125 7.70 8.93 9.47
N LYS A 126 8.26 8.08 8.61
CA LYS A 126 7.98 8.06 7.17
C LYS A 126 6.49 7.85 6.87
N LEU A 127 5.75 7.09 7.69
CA LEU A 127 4.32 6.89 7.48
C LEU A 127 3.57 8.22 7.61
N THR A 128 3.92 9.05 8.59
CA THR A 128 3.28 10.35 8.80
C THR A 128 3.48 11.27 7.59
N ASP A 129 4.68 11.27 6.99
CA ASP A 129 4.96 12.05 5.78
C ASP A 129 4.10 11.61 4.58
N VAL A 130 3.98 10.29 4.39
CA VAL A 130 3.16 9.73 3.31
C VAL A 130 1.69 10.06 3.53
N LEU A 131 1.18 9.94 4.75
CA LEU A 131 -0.21 10.30 5.07
C LEU A 131 -0.50 11.78 4.88
N ALA A 132 0.46 12.67 5.14
CA ALA A 132 0.30 14.09 4.82
C ALA A 132 0.10 14.34 3.32
N LYS A 133 0.74 13.54 2.44
CA LYS A 133 0.51 13.59 0.99
C LYS A 133 -0.85 13.01 0.61
N VAL A 134 -1.25 11.89 1.21
CA VAL A 134 -2.57 11.29 1.02
C VAL A 134 -3.68 12.27 1.43
N MET A 135 -3.50 12.99 2.54
CA MET A 135 -4.43 14.04 2.98
C MET A 135 -4.61 15.12 1.91
N LYS A 136 -3.52 15.63 1.31
CA LYS A 136 -3.62 16.59 0.21
C LYS A 136 -4.31 16.00 -1.03
N LEU A 137 -3.96 14.77 -1.40
CA LEU A 137 -4.59 14.04 -2.51
C LEU A 137 -6.09 13.85 -2.33
N SER A 138 -6.56 13.73 -1.09
CA SER A 138 -8.00 13.62 -0.81
C SER A 138 -8.79 14.83 -1.32
N ILE A 139 -8.17 15.99 -1.48
CA ILE A 139 -8.81 17.20 -1.99
C ILE A 139 -8.38 17.52 -3.42
N GLN A 140 -7.08 17.43 -3.69
CA GLN A 140 -6.45 17.99 -4.89
C GLN A 140 -6.42 17.04 -6.08
N ALA A 141 -6.66 15.73 -5.89
CA ALA A 141 -6.58 14.79 -7.01
C ALA A 141 -7.71 15.02 -8.02
N ASP A 142 -7.41 15.02 -9.31
CA ASP A 142 -8.41 15.19 -10.37
C ASP A 142 -9.40 14.02 -10.41
N SER A 143 -8.89 12.80 -10.21
CA SER A 143 -9.70 11.58 -10.21
C SER A 143 -10.54 11.47 -8.94
N ALA A 144 -11.86 11.35 -9.10
CA ALA A 144 -12.78 11.11 -8.00
C ALA A 144 -12.46 9.82 -7.23
N ASN A 145 -11.98 8.77 -7.93
CA ASN A 145 -11.56 7.53 -7.28
C ASN A 145 -10.33 7.75 -6.39
N VAL A 146 -9.36 8.54 -6.83
CA VAL A 146 -8.16 8.84 -6.02
C VAL A 146 -8.52 9.67 -4.79
N ARG A 147 -9.41 10.66 -4.93
CA ARG A 147 -9.94 11.41 -3.78
C ARG A 147 -10.62 10.47 -2.79
N LEU A 148 -11.50 9.57 -3.26
CA LEU A 148 -12.18 8.58 -2.43
C LEU A 148 -11.21 7.64 -1.71
N GLN A 149 -10.24 7.03 -2.43
CA GLN A 149 -9.26 6.15 -1.81
C GLN A 149 -8.40 6.86 -0.77
N SER A 150 -8.07 8.13 -1.03
CA SER A 150 -7.31 8.96 -0.09
C SER A 150 -8.11 9.28 1.17
N ARG A 151 -9.39 9.67 1.04
CA ARG A 151 -10.29 9.89 2.19
C ARG A 151 -10.42 8.64 3.04
N GLN A 152 -10.71 7.48 2.43
CA GLN A 152 -10.82 6.21 3.14
C GLN A 152 -9.53 5.84 3.88
N THR A 153 -8.36 6.10 3.28
CA THR A 153 -7.06 5.84 3.90
C THR A 153 -6.81 6.77 5.09
N MET A 154 -7.15 8.06 4.95
CA MET A 154 -7.05 9.02 6.06
C MET A 154 -8.02 8.73 7.19
N LEU A 155 -9.27 8.37 6.87
CA LEU A 155 -10.28 7.99 7.84
C LEU A 155 -9.82 6.77 8.64
N GLN A 156 -9.30 5.74 7.95
CA GLN A 156 -8.73 4.57 8.61
C GLN A 156 -7.61 4.97 9.58
N TYR A 157 -6.70 5.86 9.17
CA TYR A 157 -5.64 6.35 10.06
C TYR A 157 -6.19 7.06 11.30
N ILE A 158 -7.19 7.94 11.13
CA ILE A 158 -7.80 8.69 12.23
C ILE A 158 -8.51 7.76 13.22
N LEU A 159 -9.16 6.71 12.74
CA LEU A 159 -9.92 5.77 13.57
C LEU A 159 -9.04 4.71 14.25
N ASP A 160 -8.02 4.19 13.54
CA ASP A 160 -7.23 3.05 14.03
C ASP A 160 -6.08 3.47 14.96
N TYR A 161 -5.59 4.71 14.84
CA TYR A 161 -4.45 5.23 15.61
C TYR A 161 -4.89 6.16 16.73
N SER A 162 -4.31 5.96 17.92
CA SER A 162 -4.47 6.89 19.05
C SER A 162 -3.68 8.17 18.78
N LEU A 163 -4.31 9.11 18.07
CA LEU A 163 -3.72 10.42 17.78
C LEU A 163 -3.80 11.31 19.02
N VAL A 164 -2.73 12.03 19.31
CA VAL A 164 -2.76 13.12 20.29
C VAL A 164 -3.76 14.17 19.82
N GLU A 165 -4.56 14.71 20.74
CA GLU A 165 -5.62 15.69 20.47
C GLU A 165 -5.18 16.81 19.53
N LYS A 166 -4.01 17.42 19.78
CA LYS A 166 -3.42 18.46 18.93
C LYS A 166 -3.22 18.03 17.47
N LYS A 167 -2.87 16.76 17.22
CA LYS A 167 -2.71 16.23 15.85
C LYS A 167 -4.06 15.99 15.20
N LEU A 168 -5.04 15.47 15.94
CA LEU A 168 -6.41 15.30 15.45
C LEU A 168 -7.04 16.64 15.08
N VAL A 169 -6.94 17.64 15.95
CA VAL A 169 -7.46 19.00 15.70
C VAL A 169 -6.86 19.57 14.42
N LYS A 170 -5.53 19.49 14.24
CA LYS A 170 -4.88 19.97 13.00
C LYS A 170 -5.38 19.26 11.74
N LEU A 171 -5.67 17.95 11.82
CA LEU A 171 -6.20 17.20 10.68
C LEU A 171 -7.62 17.67 10.32
N LEU A 172 -8.46 17.94 11.33
CA LEU A 172 -9.81 18.46 11.13
C LEU A 172 -9.80 19.90 10.62
N GLU A 173 -8.95 20.76 11.20
CA GLU A 173 -8.73 22.13 10.74
C GLU A 173 -8.34 22.17 9.26
N PHE A 174 -7.49 21.24 8.81
CA PHE A 174 -7.17 21.11 7.40
C PHE A 174 -8.45 20.93 6.57
N TYR A 175 -9.30 19.94 6.88
CA TYR A 175 -10.51 19.72 6.10
C TYR A 175 -11.50 20.90 6.14
N VAL A 176 -11.64 21.56 7.30
CA VAL A 176 -12.45 22.78 7.44
C VAL A 176 -11.93 23.89 6.53
N MET A 177 -10.62 24.10 6.46
CA MET A 177 -10.02 25.09 5.53
C MET A 177 -10.30 24.74 4.06
N GLN A 178 -10.35 23.45 3.71
CA GLN A 178 -10.60 22.99 2.35
C GLN A 178 -12.07 23.13 1.92
N LEU A 179 -12.98 23.52 2.81
CA LEU A 179 -14.34 23.95 2.43
C LEU A 179 -14.32 25.21 1.53
N ASN A 180 -13.25 26.01 1.61
CA ASN A 180 -13.04 27.17 0.76
C ASN A 180 -12.09 26.87 -0.42
N TYR A 181 -11.86 25.60 -0.75
CA TYR A 181 -11.01 25.22 -1.89
C TYR A 181 -11.60 25.74 -3.22
N GLU A 182 -10.75 26.10 -4.17
CA GLU A 182 -11.14 26.75 -5.43
C GLU A 182 -12.12 25.91 -6.26
N TYR A 183 -11.88 24.59 -6.33
CA TYR A 183 -12.69 23.67 -7.13
C TYR A 183 -13.78 22.97 -6.30
N GLU A 184 -14.99 22.92 -6.84
CA GLU A 184 -16.18 22.33 -6.20
C GLU A 184 -15.95 20.89 -5.75
N ASN A 185 -15.41 20.06 -6.64
CA ASN A 185 -15.07 18.67 -6.42
C ASN A 185 -14.09 18.46 -5.25
N GLY A 186 -13.24 19.45 -4.94
CA GLY A 186 -12.39 19.43 -3.75
C GLY A 186 -13.16 19.80 -2.48
N ARG A 187 -14.05 20.80 -2.54
CA ARG A 187 -14.95 21.17 -1.43
C ARG A 187 -15.88 20.03 -1.05
N GLU A 188 -16.51 19.37 -2.02
CA GLU A 188 -17.35 18.18 -1.80
C GLU A 188 -16.58 17.05 -1.10
N SER A 189 -15.32 16.84 -1.52
CA SER A 189 -14.43 15.87 -0.90
C SER A 189 -14.13 16.24 0.57
N ALA A 190 -13.93 17.52 0.85
CA ALA A 190 -13.69 18.02 2.20
C ALA A 190 -14.91 17.87 3.13
N ILE A 191 -16.12 18.00 2.61
CA ILE A 191 -17.37 17.82 3.38
C ILE A 191 -17.57 16.34 3.72
N THR A 192 -17.36 15.46 2.75
CA THR A 192 -17.77 14.07 2.89
C THR A 192 -16.94 13.35 3.94
N ILE A 193 -15.59 13.49 3.93
CA ILE A 193 -14.57 12.82 4.78
C ILE A 193 -14.67 11.27 4.88
N THR A 194 -15.83 10.68 4.68
CA THR A 194 -16.15 9.25 4.49
C THR A 194 -16.03 8.82 3.03
#